data_AF-A0A4R7FLK2-F1
#
_entry.id   AF-A0A4R7FLK2-F1
#
_cell.length_a   1.000
_cell.length_b   1.000
_cell.length_c   1.000
_cell.angle_alpha   90.00
_cell.angle_beta   90.00
_cell.angle_gamma   90.00
#
_symmetry.space_group_name_H-M   'P 1'
#
loop_
_entity.id
_entity.type
_entity.pdbx_description
1 polymer ?
#
loop_
_entity_poly.entity_id
_entity_poly.type
_entity_poly.pdbx_seq_one_letter_code
_entity_poly.pdbx_strand_id
1 'polypeptide(L)'
;MADGMLIHFFLNTGPTLTGKRLDRVERAHADLLACIADHLAEVDPGAAARAQTSDRPHRQDAAAASVAPRAVLDFLPFFLDEPRWHGSDLRDRVVRADLAWQLAQWIDRRLGVRETASYEAVRQAVWRSRTAVRRSKAESERRRLEQKAKDSPELQRALQNMDAFMAQLRASRGGA
;
A
#
# COMPACT_ATOMS: atom_id res chain seq x y z
N MET A 1 12.40 8.08 -25.27
CA MET A 1 12.95 6.86 -24.65
C MET A 1 12.46 6.82 -23.22
N ALA A 2 11.56 5.89 -22.91
CA ALA A 2 10.99 5.68 -21.58
C ALA A 2 11.71 4.56 -20.79
N ASP A 3 12.80 4.04 -21.37
CA ASP A 3 13.54 2.89 -20.86
C ASP A 3 14.18 3.22 -19.51
N GLY A 4 13.83 2.43 -18.49
CA GLY A 4 14.47 2.49 -17.17
C GLY A 4 13.89 3.52 -16.19
N MET A 5 12.70 4.06 -16.43
CA MET A 5 12.07 5.03 -15.54
C MET A 5 11.90 4.53 -14.09
N LEU A 6 11.40 3.30 -13.92
CA LEU A 6 11.25 2.66 -12.62
C LEU A 6 12.61 2.47 -11.94
N ILE A 7 13.61 2.04 -12.71
CA ILE A 7 15.00 1.89 -12.24
C ILE A 7 15.53 3.23 -11.73
N HIS A 8 15.34 4.32 -12.48
CA HIS A 8 15.75 5.67 -12.06
C HIS A 8 15.03 6.13 -10.79
N PHE A 9 13.73 5.89 -10.67
CA PHE A 9 12.99 6.23 -9.45
C PHE A 9 13.55 5.45 -8.25
N PHE A 10 13.76 4.13 -8.38
CA PHE A 10 14.26 3.29 -7.30
C PHE A 10 15.69 3.66 -6.88
N LEU A 11 16.59 3.92 -7.84
CA LEU A 11 17.95 4.38 -7.55
C LEU A 11 17.97 5.72 -6.78
N ASN A 12 17.00 6.59 -7.00
CA ASN A 12 16.89 7.87 -6.28
C ASN A 12 16.17 7.77 -4.94
N THR A 13 15.47 6.66 -4.67
CA THR A 13 14.70 6.47 -3.44
C THR A 13 15.57 5.85 -2.32
N GLY A 14 16.61 5.10 -2.69
CA GLY A 14 17.49 4.36 -1.78
C GLY A 14 18.51 5.14 -0.92
N PRO A 15 19.14 6.25 -1.35
CA PRO A 15 20.35 6.77 -0.68
C PRO A 15 20.19 7.23 0.77
N THR A 16 18.96 7.48 1.23
CA THR A 16 18.67 7.96 2.59
C THR A 16 18.01 6.90 3.48
N LEU A 17 17.73 5.71 2.95
CA LEU A 17 17.06 4.64 3.66
C LEU A 17 18.09 3.66 4.24
N THR A 18 17.89 3.22 5.48
CA THR A 18 18.80 2.28 6.15
C THR A 18 18.03 1.17 6.89
N GLY A 19 18.72 0.04 7.09
CA GLY A 19 18.24 -1.11 7.85
C GLY A 19 16.89 -1.65 7.37
N LYS A 20 16.02 -2.04 8.32
CA LYS A 20 14.72 -2.67 8.03
C LYS A 20 13.80 -1.85 7.12
N ARG A 21 14.01 -0.54 6.99
CA ARG A 21 13.22 0.30 6.09
C ARG A 21 13.66 0.14 4.64
N LEU A 22 14.97 0.04 4.40
CA LEU A 22 15.54 -0.24 3.09
C LEU A 22 15.05 -1.61 2.58
N ASP A 23 15.17 -2.67 3.39
CA ASP A 23 14.72 -4.02 3.00
C ASP A 23 13.25 -4.07 2.59
N ARG A 24 12.40 -3.29 3.28
CA ARG A 24 10.95 -3.23 2.98
C ARG A 24 10.67 -2.50 1.67
N VAL A 25 11.43 -1.45 1.39
CA VAL A 25 11.33 -0.68 0.15
C VAL A 25 11.84 -1.53 -1.02
N GLU A 26 12.96 -2.22 -0.87
CA GLU A 26 13.48 -3.15 -1.89
C GLU A 26 12.48 -4.28 -2.19
N ARG A 27 11.87 -4.90 -1.17
CA ARG A 27 10.79 -5.88 -1.40
C ARG A 27 9.58 -5.26 -2.08
N ALA A 28 9.16 -4.07 -1.67
CA ALA A 28 8.04 -3.38 -2.32
C ALA A 28 8.36 -3.03 -3.78
N HIS A 29 9.62 -2.74 -4.12
CA HIS A 29 10.05 -2.55 -5.51
C HIS A 29 9.92 -3.85 -6.29
N ALA A 30 10.50 -4.95 -5.79
CA ALA A 30 10.43 -6.25 -6.44
C ALA A 30 8.97 -6.71 -6.66
N ASP A 31 8.11 -6.53 -5.65
CA ASP A 31 6.68 -6.84 -5.74
C ASP A 31 5.97 -5.96 -6.77
N LEU A 32 6.30 -4.67 -6.87
CA LEU A 32 5.72 -3.80 -7.89
C LEU A 32 6.14 -4.21 -9.31
N LEU A 33 7.41 -4.59 -9.50
CA LEU A 33 7.90 -5.10 -10.77
C LEU A 33 7.19 -6.42 -11.15
N ALA A 34 7.02 -7.33 -10.20
CA ALA A 34 6.27 -8.55 -10.39
C ALA A 34 4.79 -8.28 -10.72
N CYS A 35 4.14 -7.36 -9.99
CA CYS A 35 2.77 -6.94 -10.23
C CYS A 35 2.55 -6.39 -11.65
N ILE A 36 3.50 -5.61 -12.15
CA ILE A 36 3.47 -5.08 -13.52
C ILE A 36 3.69 -6.23 -14.53
N ALA A 37 4.66 -7.10 -14.29
CA ALA A 37 4.96 -8.22 -15.17
C ALA A 37 3.78 -9.20 -15.32
N ASP A 38 3.15 -9.56 -14.20
CA ASP A 38 1.95 -10.43 -14.16
C ASP A 38 0.83 -9.84 -15.03
N HIS A 39 0.56 -8.55 -14.87
CA HIS A 39 -0.49 -7.88 -15.62
C HIS A 39 -0.20 -7.72 -17.11
N LEU A 40 1.05 -7.42 -17.47
CA LEU A 40 1.43 -7.34 -18.87
C LEU A 40 1.25 -8.69 -19.57
N ALA A 41 1.50 -9.80 -18.86
CA ALA A 41 1.27 -11.14 -19.40
C ALA A 41 -0.23 -11.43 -19.63
N GLU A 42 -1.12 -10.84 -18.85
CA GLU A 42 -2.57 -10.97 -19.02
C GLU A 42 -3.11 -10.09 -20.17
N VAL A 43 -2.55 -8.89 -20.36
CA VAL A 43 -3.04 -7.89 -21.33
C VAL A 43 -2.44 -8.07 -22.73
N ASP A 44 -1.16 -8.42 -22.84
CA ASP A 44 -0.50 -8.75 -24.10
C ASP A 44 0.48 -9.93 -23.89
N PRO A 45 0.00 -11.17 -24.07
CA PRO A 45 0.83 -12.37 -23.94
C PRO A 45 2.07 -12.35 -24.86
N GLY A 46 1.98 -11.64 -26.00
CA GLY A 46 3.09 -11.45 -26.93
C GLY A 46 4.14 -10.45 -26.45
N ALA A 47 3.76 -9.43 -25.68
CA ALA A 47 4.71 -8.55 -24.98
C ALA A 47 5.45 -9.29 -23.87
N ALA A 48 4.76 -10.14 -23.10
CA ALA A 48 5.42 -11.00 -22.11
C ALA A 48 6.40 -11.98 -22.76
N ALA A 49 6.07 -12.55 -23.93
CA ALA A 49 6.98 -13.41 -24.70
C ALA A 49 8.22 -12.66 -25.23
N ARG A 50 8.06 -11.41 -25.70
CA ARG A 50 9.19 -10.56 -26.13
C ARG A 50 10.10 -10.15 -24.97
N ALA A 51 9.54 -9.88 -23.80
CA ALA A 51 10.32 -9.65 -22.57
C ALA A 51 11.10 -10.90 -22.11
N GLN A 52 10.61 -12.11 -22.42
CA GLN A 52 11.25 -13.39 -22.08
C GLN A 52 12.44 -13.77 -22.99
N THR A 53 12.58 -13.19 -24.18
CA THR A 53 13.66 -13.53 -25.13
C THR A 53 15.02 -12.87 -24.88
N SER A 54 15.19 -12.11 -23.77
CA SER A 54 16.46 -11.43 -23.45
C SER A 54 17.26 -12.19 -22.39
N ASP A 55 18.45 -12.66 -22.77
CA ASP A 55 19.25 -13.70 -22.09
C ASP A 55 20.04 -13.19 -20.85
N ARG A 56 19.53 -12.21 -20.11
CA ARG A 56 20.18 -11.66 -18.90
C ARG A 56 19.44 -12.01 -17.62
N PRO A 57 20.14 -12.17 -16.48
CA PRO A 57 19.55 -12.47 -15.16
C PRO A 57 18.66 -11.35 -14.57
N HIS A 58 18.43 -10.24 -15.30
CA HIS A 58 17.58 -9.10 -14.90
C HIS A 58 16.20 -9.11 -15.61
N ARG A 59 15.56 -10.29 -15.67
CA ARG A 59 14.34 -10.55 -16.48
C ARG A 59 13.12 -9.72 -16.08
N GLN A 60 12.94 -9.44 -14.78
CA GLN A 60 11.82 -8.61 -14.28
C GLN A 60 12.07 -7.11 -14.50
N ASP A 61 13.34 -6.69 -14.48
CA ASP A 61 13.75 -5.30 -14.70
C ASP A 61 13.53 -4.89 -16.16
N ALA A 62 13.73 -5.80 -17.11
CA ALA A 62 13.59 -5.52 -18.55
C ALA A 62 12.13 -5.32 -19.00
N ALA A 63 11.20 -6.14 -18.53
CA ALA A 63 9.78 -6.00 -18.85
C ALA A 63 9.23 -4.68 -18.29
N ALA A 64 9.52 -4.40 -17.02
CA ALA A 64 9.09 -3.18 -16.35
C ALA A 64 9.78 -1.91 -16.90
N ALA A 65 11.02 -2.02 -17.41
CA ALA A 65 11.71 -0.90 -18.05
C ALA A 65 11.04 -0.45 -19.36
N SER A 66 10.31 -1.34 -20.03
CA SER A 66 9.60 -1.03 -21.29
C SER A 66 8.20 -0.43 -21.08
N VAL A 67 7.70 -0.42 -19.85
CA VAL A 67 6.34 0.06 -19.54
C VAL A 67 6.30 1.57 -19.66
N ALA A 68 5.39 2.05 -20.49
CA ALA A 68 5.13 3.48 -20.60
C ALA A 68 4.78 4.03 -19.21
N PRO A 69 5.41 5.12 -18.76
CA PRO A 69 5.17 5.71 -17.46
C PRO A 69 3.71 5.92 -17.07
N ARG A 70 2.86 6.19 -18.06
CA ARG A 70 1.43 6.35 -17.86
C ARG A 70 0.76 5.05 -17.43
N ALA A 71 1.10 3.93 -18.07
CA ALA A 71 0.58 2.61 -17.71
C ALA A 71 0.98 2.21 -16.28
N VAL A 72 2.15 2.65 -15.79
CA VAL A 72 2.54 2.46 -14.38
C VAL A 72 1.52 3.07 -13.42
N LEU A 73 0.97 4.26 -13.72
CA LEU A 73 -0.06 4.89 -12.88
C LEU A 73 -1.33 4.04 -12.79
N ASP A 74 -1.67 3.33 -13.87
CA ASP A 74 -2.87 2.49 -13.92
C ASP A 74 -2.67 1.19 -13.11
N PHE A 75 -1.44 0.71 -12.95
CA PHE A 75 -1.12 -0.48 -12.14
C PHE A 75 -1.03 -0.20 -10.64
N LEU A 76 -0.69 1.04 -10.25
CA LEU A 76 -0.49 1.39 -8.84
C LEU A 76 -1.72 1.15 -7.95
N PRO A 77 -2.97 1.46 -8.35
CA PRO A 77 -4.15 1.12 -7.55
C PRO A 77 -4.28 -0.37 -7.28
N PHE A 78 -4.07 -1.20 -8.30
CA PHE A 78 -4.15 -2.65 -8.17
C PHE A 78 -3.08 -3.20 -7.23
N PHE A 79 -1.83 -2.72 -7.37
CA PHE A 79 -0.74 -3.07 -6.47
C PHE A 79 -1.07 -2.80 -4.99
N LEU A 80 -1.88 -1.77 -4.70
CA LEU A 80 -2.29 -1.42 -3.35
C LEU A 80 -3.54 -2.16 -2.87
N ASP A 81 -4.45 -2.53 -3.76
CA ASP A 81 -5.73 -3.14 -3.40
C ASP A 81 -5.65 -4.67 -3.31
N GLU A 82 -4.78 -5.34 -4.08
CA GLU A 82 -4.71 -6.81 -4.09
C GLU A 82 -3.97 -7.42 -2.88
N PRO A 83 -4.60 -8.39 -2.18
CA PRO A 83 -4.02 -9.04 -1.00
C PRO A 83 -2.61 -9.60 -1.16
N ARG A 84 -2.29 -10.19 -2.33
CA ARG A 84 -0.99 -10.82 -2.56
C ARG A 84 0.19 -9.83 -2.54
N TRP A 85 -0.06 -8.54 -2.84
CA TRP A 85 0.99 -7.52 -2.88
C TRP A 85 1.14 -6.74 -1.58
N HIS A 86 0.35 -7.04 -0.53
CA HIS A 86 0.33 -6.23 0.69
C HIS A 86 1.58 -6.38 1.57
N GLY A 87 2.44 -7.36 1.28
CA GLY A 87 3.59 -7.73 2.10
C GLY A 87 3.20 -8.48 3.37
N SER A 88 4.13 -8.57 4.32
CA SER A 88 3.98 -9.48 5.47
C SER A 88 3.22 -8.87 6.66
N ASP A 89 3.14 -7.53 6.74
CA ASP A 89 2.53 -6.85 7.88
C ASP A 89 1.98 -5.45 7.53
N LEU A 90 1.41 -4.76 8.53
CA LEU A 90 0.87 -3.42 8.35
C LEU A 90 1.92 -2.36 8.01
N ARG A 91 3.18 -2.53 8.41
CA ARG A 91 4.25 -1.59 8.06
C ARG A 91 4.62 -1.74 6.59
N ASP A 92 4.55 -2.95 6.06
CA ASP A 92 4.74 -3.24 4.64
C ASP A 92 3.68 -2.57 3.77
N ARG A 93 2.41 -2.60 4.20
CA ARG A 93 1.33 -1.85 3.53
C ARG A 93 1.57 -0.34 3.54
N VAL A 94 2.07 0.22 4.64
CA VAL A 94 2.39 1.67 4.71
C VAL A 94 3.52 2.01 3.73
N VAL A 95 4.60 1.23 3.73
CA VAL A 95 5.73 1.44 2.81
C VAL A 95 5.28 1.40 1.36
N ARG A 96 4.42 0.45 0.98
CA ARG A 96 3.90 0.32 -0.39
C ARG A 96 3.00 1.49 -0.79
N ALA A 97 2.14 1.96 0.12
CA ALA A 97 1.31 3.15 -0.12
C ALA A 97 2.17 4.41 -0.30
N ASP A 98 3.23 4.57 0.51
CA ASP A 98 4.16 5.70 0.40
C ASP A 98 4.97 5.62 -0.90
N LEU A 99 5.42 4.42 -1.28
CA LEU A 99 6.13 4.16 -2.53
C LEU A 99 5.28 4.50 -3.76
N ALA A 100 4.04 3.97 -3.81
CA ALA A 100 3.10 4.23 -4.90
C ALA A 100 2.82 5.73 -5.06
N TRP A 101 2.61 6.43 -3.94
CA TRP A 101 2.39 7.87 -3.97
C TRP A 101 3.61 8.65 -4.46
N GLN A 102 4.81 8.30 -3.99
CA GLN A 102 6.06 8.94 -4.42
C GLN A 102 6.32 8.69 -5.91
N LEU A 103 6.06 7.48 -6.40
CA LEU A 103 6.22 7.13 -7.80
C LEU A 103 5.24 7.93 -8.68
N ALA A 104 3.96 8.03 -8.28
CA ALA A 104 2.98 8.83 -9.01
C ALA A 104 3.37 10.31 -9.10
N GLN A 105 3.83 10.91 -7.98
CA GLN A 105 4.34 12.28 -7.96
C GLN A 105 5.61 12.46 -8.80
N TRP A 106 6.47 11.44 -8.84
CA TRP A 106 7.69 11.48 -9.64
C TRP A 106 7.35 11.44 -11.14
N ILE A 107 6.41 10.59 -11.55
CA ILE A 107 5.93 10.48 -12.94
C ILE A 107 5.29 11.81 -13.40
N ASP A 108 4.41 12.40 -12.58
CA ASP A 108 3.78 13.69 -12.86
C ASP A 108 4.84 14.79 -13.10
N ARG A 109 5.80 14.93 -12.18
CA ARG A 109 6.87 15.94 -12.28
C ARG A 109 7.77 15.75 -13.50
N ARG A 110 8.06 14.50 -13.89
CA ARG A 110 8.97 14.19 -15.00
C ARG A 110 8.33 14.33 -16.37
N LEU A 111 7.03 14.07 -16.49
CA LEU A 111 6.37 14.00 -17.78
C LEU A 111 5.39 15.15 -18.02
N GLY A 112 5.07 15.95 -16.99
CA GLY A 112 4.04 16.97 -17.09
C GLY A 112 2.66 16.40 -17.40
N VAL A 113 2.47 15.09 -17.20
CA VAL A 113 1.22 14.38 -17.47
C VAL A 113 0.32 14.58 -16.26
N ARG A 114 -0.44 15.68 -16.27
CA ARG A 114 -1.56 15.89 -15.35
C ARG A 114 -2.77 15.05 -15.76
N GLU A 115 -2.59 13.74 -15.83
CA GLU A 115 -3.71 12.83 -16.00
C GLU A 115 -4.46 12.72 -14.67
N THR A 116 -5.54 13.50 -14.57
CA THR A 116 -6.30 13.65 -13.32
C THR A 116 -6.96 12.35 -12.88
N ALA A 117 -7.39 11.50 -13.83
CA ALA A 117 -8.10 10.25 -13.52
C ALA A 117 -7.19 9.20 -12.87
N SER A 118 -6.07 8.83 -13.49
CA SER A 118 -5.15 7.82 -12.95
C SER A 118 -4.51 8.31 -11.64
N TYR A 119 -4.19 9.60 -11.54
CA TYR A 119 -3.66 10.17 -10.31
C TYR A 119 -4.67 10.16 -9.15
N GLU A 120 -5.94 10.47 -9.44
CA GLU A 120 -7.02 10.36 -8.45
C GLU A 120 -7.24 8.91 -8.01
N ALA A 121 -7.17 7.95 -8.94
CA ALA A 121 -7.26 6.53 -8.61
C ALA A 121 -6.13 6.10 -7.66
N VAL A 122 -4.88 6.51 -7.91
CA VAL A 122 -3.76 6.27 -7.00
C VAL A 122 -4.00 6.92 -5.64
N ARG A 123 -4.46 8.17 -5.60
CA ARG A 123 -4.76 8.89 -4.36
C ARG A 123 -5.80 8.15 -3.52
N GLN A 124 -6.86 7.66 -4.16
CA GLN A 124 -7.91 6.89 -3.50
C GLN A 124 -7.41 5.54 -2.99
N ALA A 125 -6.60 4.82 -3.77
CA ALA A 125 -6.01 3.56 -3.35
C ALA A 125 -5.05 3.74 -2.15
N VAL A 126 -4.22 4.78 -2.16
CA VAL A 126 -3.37 5.16 -1.01
C VAL A 126 -4.22 5.47 0.23
N TRP A 127 -5.31 6.21 0.06
CA TRP A 127 -6.24 6.52 1.17
C TRP A 127 -6.91 5.26 1.73
N ARG A 128 -7.38 4.35 0.86
CA ARG A 128 -7.96 3.06 1.26
C ARG A 128 -6.96 2.21 2.04
N SER A 129 -5.73 2.07 1.52
CA SER A 129 -4.67 1.29 2.16
C SER A 129 -4.32 1.82 3.55
N ARG A 130 -4.12 3.14 3.69
CA ARG A 130 -3.84 3.78 4.99
C ARG A 130 -5.02 3.66 5.97
N THR A 131 -6.25 3.75 5.48
CA THR A 131 -7.46 3.57 6.31
C THR A 131 -7.57 2.13 6.81
N ALA A 132 -7.29 1.14 5.96
CA ALA A 132 -7.27 -0.26 6.35
C ALA A 132 -6.22 -0.52 7.44
N VAL A 133 -5.01 0.06 7.30
CA VAL A 133 -3.97 -0.03 8.34
C VAL A 133 -4.44 0.56 9.66
N ARG A 134 -5.08 1.73 9.65
CA ARG A 134 -5.62 2.36 10.87
C ARG A 134 -6.69 1.51 11.53
N ARG A 135 -7.63 0.97 10.76
CA ARG A 135 -8.70 0.08 11.25
C ARG A 135 -8.10 -1.18 11.90
N SER A 136 -7.14 -1.82 11.23
CA SER A 136 -6.49 -3.02 11.76
C SER A 136 -5.71 -2.76 13.06
N LYS A 137 -5.04 -1.60 13.18
CA LYS A 137 -4.41 -1.18 14.44
C LYS A 137 -5.43 -0.96 15.56
N ALA A 138 -6.52 -0.25 15.27
CA ALA A 138 -7.58 0.02 16.25
C ALA A 138 -8.24 -1.28 16.72
N GLU A 139 -8.49 -2.23 15.82
CA GLU A 139 -9.03 -3.54 16.16
C GLU A 139 -8.07 -4.38 17.01
N SER A 140 -6.77 -4.35 16.69
CA SER A 140 -5.75 -5.05 17.48
C SER A 140 -5.66 -4.50 18.90
N GLU A 141 -5.69 -3.18 19.05
CA GLU A 141 -5.68 -2.53 20.38
C GLU A 141 -6.98 -2.82 21.15
N ARG A 142 -8.13 -2.79 20.47
CA ARG A 142 -9.41 -3.16 21.06
C ARG A 142 -9.37 -4.60 21.61
N ARG A 143 -8.91 -5.57 20.83
CA ARG A 143 -8.77 -6.97 21.28
C ARG A 143 -7.81 -7.09 22.46
N ARG A 144 -6.71 -6.34 22.46
CA ARG A 144 -5.75 -6.31 23.59
C ARG A 144 -6.39 -5.76 24.87
N LEU A 145 -7.18 -4.70 24.76
CA LEU A 145 -7.90 -4.11 25.90
C LEU A 145 -9.00 -5.04 26.42
N GLU A 146 -9.75 -5.68 25.52
CA GLU A 146 -10.76 -6.69 25.88
C GLU A 146 -10.12 -7.88 26.60
N GLN A 147 -8.96 -8.35 26.15
CA GLN A 147 -8.22 -9.42 26.84
C GLN A 147 -7.74 -8.97 28.22
N LYS A 148 -7.11 -7.79 28.32
CA LYS A 148 -6.69 -7.23 29.62
C LYS A 148 -7.87 -7.05 30.58
N ALA A 149 -9.05 -6.69 30.09
CA ALA A 149 -10.24 -6.54 30.90
C ALA A 149 -10.75 -7.90 31.41
N LYS A 150 -10.63 -8.97 30.63
CA LYS A 150 -10.94 -10.34 31.09
C LYS A 150 -9.95 -10.80 32.17
N ASP A 151 -8.69 -10.43 32.03
CA ASP A 151 -7.62 -10.80 32.96
C ASP A 151 -7.56 -9.89 34.21
N SER A 152 -8.42 -8.86 34.30
CA SER A 152 -8.47 -7.90 35.41
C SER A 152 -9.91 -7.68 35.92
N PRO A 153 -10.27 -8.23 37.09
CA PRO A 153 -11.58 -8.05 37.71
C PRO A 153 -11.92 -6.57 37.98
N GLU A 154 -10.90 -5.75 38.27
CA GLU A 154 -11.05 -4.31 38.53
C GLU A 154 -11.43 -3.53 37.26
N LEU A 155 -10.80 -3.87 36.13
CA LEU A 155 -11.07 -3.25 34.84
C LEU A 155 -12.44 -3.66 34.27
N GLN A 156 -12.87 -4.90 34.54
CA GLN A 156 -14.23 -5.35 34.29
C GLN A 156 -15.27 -4.55 35.07
N ARG A 157 -15.06 -4.32 36.37
CA ARG A 157 -15.95 -3.48 37.19
C ARG A 157 -15.97 -2.03 36.68
N ALA A 158 -14.82 -1.48 36.29
CA ALA A 158 -14.74 -0.13 35.74
C ALA A 158 -15.52 0.02 34.42
N LEU A 159 -15.43 -0.95 33.51
CA LEU A 159 -16.19 -0.97 32.26
C LEU A 159 -17.71 -1.09 32.52
N GLN A 160 -18.12 -1.97 33.43
CA GLN A 160 -19.54 -2.12 33.82
C GLN A 160 -20.11 -0.85 34.43
N ASN A 161 -19.36 -0.18 35.30
CA ASN A 161 -19.78 1.10 35.89
C ASN A 161 -19.90 2.20 34.83
N MET A 162 -18.99 2.23 33.84
CA MET A 162 -19.02 3.20 32.75
C MET A 162 -20.20 2.96 31.80
N ASP A 163 -20.52 1.70 31.48
CA ASP A 163 -21.69 1.36 30.66
C ASP A 163 -23.00 1.71 31.38
N ALA A 164 -23.10 1.43 32.69
CA ALA A 164 -24.25 1.81 33.50
C ALA A 164 -24.44 3.34 33.53
N PHE A 165 -23.35 4.09 33.68
CA PHE A 165 -23.38 5.55 33.63
C PHE A 165 -23.80 6.10 32.26
N MET A 166 -23.27 5.54 31.17
CA MET A 166 -23.64 5.95 29.81
C MET A 166 -25.10 5.61 29.47
N ALA A 167 -25.63 4.49 30.00
CA ALA A 167 -27.04 4.14 29.88
C ALA A 167 -27.95 5.15 30.62
N GLN A 168 -27.57 5.55 31.84
CA GLN A 168 -28.27 6.59 32.60
C GLN A 168 -28.27 7.92 31.87
N LEU A 169 -27.13 8.36 31.33
CA LEU A 169 -27.05 9.61 30.54
C LEU A 169 -27.95 9.60 29.29
N ARG A 170 -28.10 8.45 28.63
CA ARG A 170 -29.03 8.31 27.49
C ARG A 170 -30.49 8.38 27.93
N ALA A 171 -30.83 7.72 29.04
CA ALA A 171 -32.17 7.76 29.61
C ALA A 171 -32.57 9.19 30.05
N SER A 172 -31.64 9.94 30.65
CA SER A 172 -31.86 11.32 31.07
C SER A 172 -31.98 12.32 29.91
N ARG A 173 -31.51 11.97 28.71
CA ARG A 173 -31.61 12.81 27.50
C ARG A 173 -32.83 12.54 26.62
N GLY A 174 -33.54 11.42 26.84
CA GLY A 174 -34.74 11.05 26.06
C GLY A 174 -36.07 11.46 26.70
N GLY A 175 -36.06 12.20 27.81
CA GLY A 175 -37.25 12.58 28.58
C GLY A 175 -37.50 14.09 28.66
N ALA A 176 -37.27 14.83 27.58
CA ALA A 176 -37.59 16.25 27.45
C ALA A 176 -38.32 16.52 26.13
#